data_AF-W2TGU6-F1
#
_entry.id   AF-W2TGU6-F1
#
_cell.length_a   1.000
_cell.length_b   1.000
_cell.length_c   1.000
_cell.angle_alpha   90.00
_cell.angle_beta   90.00
_cell.angle_gamma   90.00
#
_symmetry.space_group_name_H-M   'P 1'
#
loop_
_entity.id
_entity.type
_entity.pdbx_description
1 polymer ?
#
loop_
_entity_poly.entity_id
_entity_poly.type
_entity_poly.pdbx_seq_one_letter_code
_entity_poly.pdbx_strand_id
1 'polypeptide(L)'
;MVLRYSVRGATTTDLLIYELSSDLNLAAKMKYSLTLGCSGGFGIHVIDNLIVVHHQGIAKSMIFDVALSPNRPTHSPLITVSIRPSPVCQPPPALYVPLWSMFQPDIVVDPVAGMMYQLTVCCNRAHEEIHEKGMLIEFLIHRTGQKQLVLETLLASLKAKELRLRQIRKLFDLIVEKFSISSSTVSNGP
;
A
#
# COMPACT_ATOMS: atom_id res chain seq x y z
N MET A 1 -12.01 3.10 -9.11
CA MET A 1 -11.08 4.17 -8.73
C MET A 1 -10.35 4.64 -9.97
N VAL A 2 -10.21 5.95 -10.18
CA VAL A 2 -9.37 6.51 -11.27
C VAL A 2 -8.26 7.32 -10.63
N LEU A 3 -7.03 7.12 -11.11
CA LEU A 3 -5.85 7.86 -10.68
C LEU A 3 -5.48 8.90 -11.74
N ARG A 4 -5.32 10.15 -11.32
CA ARG A 4 -4.81 11.24 -12.16
C ARG A 4 -3.70 11.94 -11.40
N TYR A 5 -2.60 12.30 -12.04
CA TYR A 5 -1.59 13.12 -11.41
C TYR A 5 -1.70 14.56 -11.91
N SER A 6 -1.35 15.50 -11.04
CA SER A 6 -1.27 16.92 -11.38
C SER A 6 0.03 17.49 -10.83
N VAL A 7 0.68 18.31 -11.64
CA VAL A 7 1.92 18.99 -11.27
C VAL A 7 1.52 20.29 -10.55
N ARG A 8 1.62 20.31 -9.21
CA ARG A 8 1.45 21.54 -8.42
C ARG A 8 2.78 22.29 -8.38
N GLY A 9 2.98 23.20 -9.34
CA GLY A 9 4.22 23.99 -9.45
C GLY A 9 5.41 23.19 -9.97
N ALA A 10 6.58 23.82 -10.10
CA ALA A 10 7.75 23.21 -10.77
C ALA A 10 8.40 22.04 -9.99
N THR A 11 8.10 21.88 -8.70
CA THR A 11 8.89 21.01 -7.79
C THR A 11 8.11 19.86 -7.15
N THR A 12 6.77 19.85 -7.19
CA THR A 12 5.96 18.84 -6.48
C THR A 12 4.84 18.28 -7.35
N THR A 13 4.72 16.95 -7.36
CA THR A 13 3.62 16.23 -8.01
C THR A 13 2.68 15.65 -6.97
N ASP A 14 1.38 15.82 -7.19
CA ASP A 14 0.33 15.18 -6.39
C ASP A 14 -0.42 14.14 -7.24
N LEU A 15 -0.78 13.01 -6.63
CA LEU A 15 -1.66 12.01 -7.21
C LEU A 15 -3.08 12.19 -6.66
N LEU A 16 -4.02 12.53 -7.54
CA LEU A 16 -5.43 12.68 -7.23
C LEU A 16 -6.18 11.37 -7.46
N ILE A 17 -6.87 10.92 -6.44
CA ILE A 17 -7.73 9.73 -6.46
C ILE A 17 -9.17 10.18 -6.66
N TYR A 18 -9.82 9.64 -7.68
CA TYR A 18 -11.23 9.87 -7.95
C TYR A 18 -12.06 8.63 -7.62
N GLU A 19 -13.16 8.89 -6.92
CA GLU A 19 -14.24 7.95 -6.68
C GLU A 19 -15.20 7.96 -7.87
N LEU A 20 -15.49 6.77 -8.38
CA LEU A 20 -16.49 6.55 -9.41
C LEU A 20 -17.78 6.14 -8.71
N SER A 21 -18.88 6.80 -9.09
CA SER A 21 -20.21 6.36 -8.70
C SER A 21 -20.63 5.15 -9.53
N SER A 22 -21.45 4.28 -8.95
CA SER A 22 -22.16 3.24 -9.71
C SER A 22 -23.24 3.83 -10.63
N ASP A 23 -23.75 5.01 -10.30
CA ASP A 23 -24.62 5.79 -11.18
C ASP A 23 -23.77 6.50 -12.24
N LEU A 24 -23.92 6.08 -13.50
CA LEU A 24 -23.19 6.60 -14.65
C LEU A 24 -23.50 8.08 -14.94
N ASN A 25 -24.59 8.62 -14.41
CA ASN A 25 -24.94 10.04 -14.57
C ASN A 25 -24.21 10.95 -13.58
N LEU A 26 -23.56 10.39 -12.56
CA LEU A 26 -22.82 11.15 -11.57
C LEU A 26 -21.35 11.26 -11.99
N ALA A 27 -20.88 12.51 -12.11
CA ALA A 27 -19.48 12.79 -12.38
C ALA A 27 -18.56 12.23 -11.29
N ALA A 28 -17.38 11.75 -11.71
CA ALA A 28 -16.33 11.30 -10.80
C ALA A 28 -15.94 12.42 -9.83
N LYS A 29 -15.84 12.11 -8.54
CA LYS A 29 -15.47 13.07 -7.49
C LYS A 29 -14.06 12.80 -7.00
N MET A 30 -13.26 13.86 -6.89
CA MET A 30 -11.95 13.77 -6.24
C MET A 30 -12.18 13.41 -4.77
N LYS A 31 -11.55 12.33 -4.31
CA LYS A 31 -11.68 11.81 -2.94
C LYS A 31 -10.43 12.07 -2.11
N TYR A 32 -9.24 11.81 -2.68
CA TYR A 32 -7.97 11.93 -1.97
C TYR A 32 -6.88 12.57 -2.83
N SER A 33 -5.98 13.31 -2.20
CA SER A 33 -4.73 13.82 -2.78
C SER A 33 -3.55 13.15 -2.09
N LEU A 34 -2.68 12.48 -2.84
CA LEU A 34 -1.45 11.89 -2.34
C LEU A 34 -0.27 12.78 -2.71
N THR A 35 0.39 13.34 -1.71
CA THR A 35 1.52 14.25 -1.94
C THR A 35 2.80 13.46 -2.06
N LEU A 36 3.43 13.47 -3.25
CA LEU A 36 4.68 12.73 -3.50
C LEU A 36 5.91 13.49 -2.97
N GLY A 37 5.85 14.83 -2.94
CA GLY A 37 6.97 15.66 -2.49
C GLY A 37 8.15 15.73 -3.48
N CYS A 38 8.00 15.13 -4.67
CA CYS A 38 8.98 15.17 -5.75
C CYS A 38 8.28 15.30 -7.12
N SER A 39 9.06 15.64 -8.15
CA SER A 39 8.64 15.67 -9.54
C SER A 39 9.50 14.75 -10.40
N GLY A 40 8.93 14.24 -11.49
CA GLY A 40 9.63 13.34 -12.40
C GLY A 40 8.76 12.18 -12.86
N GLY A 41 9.38 11.27 -13.61
CA GLY A 41 8.75 10.04 -14.07
C GLY A 41 8.51 9.05 -12.92
N PHE A 42 7.29 8.55 -12.83
CA PHE A 42 6.92 7.49 -11.90
C PHE A 42 5.92 6.55 -12.56
N GLY A 43 5.80 5.35 -12.00
CA GLY A 43 4.62 4.53 -12.24
C GLY A 43 3.95 4.14 -10.95
N ILE A 44 2.75 3.58 -11.11
CA ILE A 44 1.83 3.34 -10.02
C ILE A 44 1.38 1.90 -10.08
N HIS A 45 1.31 1.24 -8.93
CA HIS A 45 0.66 -0.04 -8.73
C HIS A 45 -0.38 0.08 -7.61
N VAL A 46 -1.41 -0.77 -7.67
CA VAL A 46 -2.32 -0.99 -6.55
C VAL A 46 -2.18 -2.44 -6.11
N ILE A 47 -1.51 -2.67 -4.98
CA ILE A 47 -1.15 -4.01 -4.49
C ILE A 47 -1.74 -4.17 -3.09
N ASP A 48 -2.63 -5.14 -2.89
CA ASP A 48 -3.27 -5.41 -1.60
C ASP A 48 -3.92 -4.15 -0.97
N ASN A 49 -4.62 -3.40 -1.82
CA ASN A 49 -5.25 -2.10 -1.53
C ASN A 49 -4.27 -0.97 -1.14
N LEU A 50 -2.97 -1.17 -1.32
CA LEU A 50 -1.95 -0.13 -1.18
C LEU A 50 -1.68 0.52 -2.52
N ILE A 51 -1.60 1.85 -2.53
CA ILE A 51 -1.16 2.59 -3.71
C ILE A 51 0.36 2.74 -3.59
N VAL A 52 1.08 2.17 -4.54
CA VAL A 52 2.54 2.18 -4.58
C VAL A 52 3.00 3.03 -5.75
N VAL A 53 3.71 4.11 -5.47
CA VAL A 53 4.24 5.03 -6.49
C VAL A 53 5.75 4.85 -6.58
N HIS A 54 6.23 4.33 -7.71
CA HIS A 54 7.64 4.09 -7.98
C HIS A 54 8.26 5.28 -8.69
N HIS A 55 9.04 6.09 -7.99
CA HIS A 55 9.73 7.24 -8.57
C HIS A 55 11.09 6.84 -9.11
N GLN A 56 11.24 6.90 -10.44
CA GLN A 56 12.46 6.44 -11.12
C GLN A 56 13.66 7.32 -10.76
N GLY A 57 13.48 8.65 -10.73
CA GLY A 57 14.60 9.59 -10.54
C GLY A 57 15.29 9.53 -9.18
N ILE A 58 14.60 9.07 -8.13
CA ILE A 58 15.17 8.94 -6.77
C ILE A 58 15.33 7.48 -6.34
N ALA A 59 14.98 6.53 -7.22
CA ALA A 59 14.98 5.09 -6.94
C ALA A 59 14.26 4.72 -5.62
N LYS A 60 13.08 5.31 -5.40
CA LYS A 60 12.22 5.05 -4.23
C LYS A 60 10.80 4.73 -4.64
N SER A 61 10.15 3.89 -3.84
CA SER A 61 8.74 3.59 -3.86
C SER A 61 8.08 4.25 -2.65
N MET A 62 7.02 5.01 -2.88
CA MET A 62 6.17 5.60 -1.87
C MET A 62 4.91 4.76 -1.74
N ILE A 63 4.60 4.27 -0.54
CA ILE A 63 3.45 3.41 -0.26
C ILE A 63 2.42 4.23 0.51
N PHE A 64 1.18 4.25 0.02
CA PHE A 64 0.05 4.92 0.65
C PHE A 64 -1.02 3.89 1.03
N ASP A 65 -1.47 4.00 2.29
CA ASP A 65 -2.64 3.29 2.79
C ASP A 65 -3.70 4.32 3.22
N VAL A 66 -4.63 4.62 2.32
CA VAL A 66 -5.68 5.63 2.57
C VAL A 66 -6.69 5.14 3.61
N ALA A 67 -6.80 3.82 3.82
CA ALA A 67 -7.74 3.22 4.77
C ALA A 67 -7.33 3.47 6.23
N LEU A 68 -6.06 3.80 6.50
CA LEU A 68 -5.60 4.18 7.84
C LEU A 68 -6.16 5.55 8.29
N SER A 69 -6.54 6.41 7.34
CA SER A 69 -7.09 7.74 7.64
C SER A 69 -8.12 8.17 6.60
N PRO A 70 -9.26 7.47 6.48
CA PRO A 70 -10.19 7.60 5.36
C PRO A 70 -10.90 8.96 5.30
N ASN A 71 -10.91 9.70 6.42
CA ASN A 71 -11.51 11.03 6.55
C ASN A 71 -10.55 12.16 6.19
N ARG A 72 -9.27 11.87 5.90
CA ARG A 72 -8.30 12.90 5.51
C ARG A 72 -8.34 13.06 4.00
N PRO A 73 -8.52 14.29 3.47
CA PRO A 73 -8.52 14.52 2.02
C PRO A 73 -7.10 14.48 1.41
N THR A 74 -6.06 14.59 2.24
CA THR A 74 -4.65 14.62 1.80
C THR A 74 -3.84 13.62 2.60
N HIS A 75 -2.97 12.88 1.91
CA HIS A 75 -2.13 11.85 2.48
C HIS A 75 -0.68 12.04 2.05
N SER A 76 0.23 11.87 3.01
CA SER A 76 1.65 11.67 2.76
C SER A 76 1.96 10.17 2.68
N PRO A 77 3.10 9.77 2.09
CA PRO A 77 3.51 8.37 2.06
C PRO A 77 3.57 7.80 3.48
N LEU A 78 3.01 6.61 3.69
CA LEU A 78 3.17 5.86 4.93
C LEU A 78 4.59 5.31 5.04
N ILE A 79 5.14 4.84 3.92
CA ILE A 79 6.47 4.24 3.81
C ILE A 79 7.15 4.74 2.54
N THR A 80 8.45 5.05 2.62
CA THR A 80 9.28 5.41 1.46
C THR A 80 10.53 4.54 1.42
N VAL A 81 10.53 3.52 0.55
CA VAL A 81 11.58 2.48 0.51
C VAL A 81 11.95 2.14 -0.93
N SER A 82 13.14 1.59 -1.15
CA SER A 82 13.52 1.06 -2.47
C SER A 82 13.03 -0.37 -2.64
N ILE A 83 12.64 -0.75 -3.87
CA ILE A 83 12.40 -2.16 -4.24
C ILE A 83 13.67 -2.95 -3.89
N ARG A 84 13.48 -4.16 -3.36
CA ARG A 84 14.58 -5.10 -3.11
C ARG A 84 14.38 -6.31 -3.98
N PRO A 85 15.38 -6.73 -4.77
CA PRO A 85 15.28 -7.94 -5.57
C PRO A 85 15.04 -9.16 -4.66
N SER A 86 14.19 -10.08 -5.11
CA SER A 86 14.11 -11.40 -4.48
C SER A 86 15.45 -12.12 -4.67
N PRO A 87 15.94 -12.87 -3.66
CA PRO A 87 17.13 -13.71 -3.81
C PRO A 87 17.02 -14.73 -4.97
N VAL A 88 15.78 -15.07 -5.36
CA VAL A 88 15.47 -15.99 -6.47
C VAL A 88 15.79 -15.37 -7.84
N CYS A 89 15.79 -14.04 -7.96
CA CYS A 89 16.13 -13.36 -9.21
C CYS A 89 17.65 -13.32 -9.39
N GLN A 90 18.19 -14.22 -10.20
CA GLN A 90 19.62 -14.29 -10.54
C GLN A 90 19.82 -14.21 -12.06
N PRO A 91 20.54 -13.21 -12.59
CA PRO A 91 21.12 -12.08 -11.85
C PRO A 91 20.03 -11.15 -11.27
N PRO A 92 20.34 -10.37 -10.22
CA PRO A 92 19.39 -9.39 -9.70
C PRO A 92 19.00 -8.37 -10.79
N PRO A 93 17.70 -8.03 -10.94
CA PRO A 93 17.25 -7.02 -11.88
C PRO A 93 17.87 -5.65 -11.60
N ALA A 94 18.17 -4.91 -12.67
CA ALA A 94 18.43 -3.49 -12.59
C ALA A 94 17.13 -2.77 -12.19
N LEU A 95 17.16 -2.08 -11.04
CA LEU A 95 15.97 -1.45 -10.50
C LEU A 95 15.79 0.00 -10.98
N TYR A 96 14.54 0.43 -11.14
CA TYR A 96 14.15 1.80 -11.49
C TYR A 96 14.72 2.31 -12.82
N VAL A 97 15.05 1.41 -13.75
CA VAL A 97 15.56 1.84 -15.06
C VAL A 97 14.44 2.51 -15.88
N PRO A 98 14.77 3.52 -16.71
CA PRO A 98 13.75 4.28 -17.44
C PRO A 98 12.86 3.45 -18.37
N LEU A 99 13.38 2.34 -18.92
CA LEU A 99 12.67 1.48 -19.88
C LEU A 99 11.67 0.51 -19.23
N TRP A 100 11.51 0.53 -17.91
CA TRP A 100 10.53 -0.31 -17.24
C TRP A 100 9.10 0.00 -17.70
N SER A 101 8.38 -1.06 -18.05
CA SER A 101 6.93 -1.00 -18.28
C SER A 101 6.20 -1.63 -17.09
N MET A 102 5.14 -0.98 -16.63
CA MET A 102 4.38 -1.40 -15.44
C MET A 102 2.97 -1.81 -15.83
N PHE A 103 2.54 -2.97 -15.32
CA PHE A 103 1.22 -3.54 -15.57
C PHE A 103 0.53 -3.82 -14.24
N GLN A 104 -0.73 -3.42 -14.14
CA GLN A 104 -1.52 -3.69 -12.94
C GLN A 104 -1.78 -5.20 -12.77
N PRO A 105 -1.86 -5.70 -11.52
CA PRO A 105 -1.72 -4.93 -10.29
C PRO A 105 -0.25 -4.72 -9.86
N ASP A 106 0.66 -5.62 -10.22
CA ASP A 106 1.97 -5.76 -9.55
C ASP A 106 3.12 -6.22 -10.47
N ILE A 107 3.02 -6.01 -11.78
CA ILE A 107 3.98 -6.54 -12.76
C ILE A 107 4.89 -5.43 -13.30
N VAL A 108 6.20 -5.70 -13.30
CA VAL A 108 7.23 -4.87 -13.96
C VAL A 108 7.89 -5.67 -15.06
N VAL A 109 7.94 -5.12 -16.27
CA VAL A 109 8.64 -5.69 -17.42
C VAL A 109 9.90 -4.90 -17.69
N ASP A 110 11.02 -5.61 -17.73
CA ASP A 110 12.31 -5.10 -18.23
C ASP A 110 12.50 -5.58 -19.67
N PRO A 111 12.24 -4.73 -20.68
CA PRO A 111 12.35 -5.12 -22.07
C PRO A 111 13.81 -5.32 -22.51
N VAL A 112 14.79 -4.75 -21.79
CA VAL A 112 16.21 -4.91 -22.11
C VAL A 112 16.68 -6.30 -21.70
N ALA A 113 16.26 -6.75 -20.51
CA ALA A 113 16.53 -8.10 -20.05
C ALA A 113 15.60 -9.16 -20.68
N GLY A 114 14.47 -8.75 -21.28
CA GLY A 114 13.43 -9.66 -21.75
C GLY A 114 12.70 -10.38 -20.60
N MET A 115 12.66 -9.76 -19.41
CA MET A 115 12.20 -10.38 -18.17
C MET A 115 10.96 -9.67 -17.61
N MET A 116 10.11 -10.45 -16.95
CA MET A 116 8.97 -9.96 -16.20
C MET A 116 9.13 -10.33 -14.73
N TYR A 117 8.86 -9.36 -13.85
CA TYR A 117 8.97 -9.50 -12.41
C TYR A 117 7.64 -9.17 -11.77
N GLN A 118 7.27 -9.94 -10.75
CA GLN A 118 6.14 -9.65 -9.89
C GLN A 118 6.63 -8.94 -8.61
N LEU A 119 5.94 -7.87 -8.24
CA LEU A 119 6.16 -7.14 -7.00
C LEU A 119 5.30 -7.70 -5.88
N THR A 120 5.90 -7.89 -4.70
CA THR A 120 5.19 -8.35 -3.51
C THR A 120 5.43 -7.41 -2.34
N VAL A 121 4.40 -7.18 -1.51
CA VAL A 121 4.54 -6.40 -0.28
C VAL A 121 5.09 -7.29 0.84
N CYS A 122 6.23 -6.92 1.41
CA CYS A 122 6.95 -7.69 2.42
C CYS A 122 6.50 -7.28 3.84
N CYS A 123 5.32 -7.75 4.28
CA CYS A 123 4.69 -7.30 5.54
C CYS A 123 5.49 -7.59 6.82
N ASN A 124 6.28 -8.67 6.85
CA ASN A 124 7.14 -9.03 7.99
C ASN A 124 8.16 -7.93 8.36
N ARG A 125 8.47 -7.04 7.42
CA ARG A 125 9.43 -5.94 7.62
C ARG A 125 8.76 -4.59 7.83
N ALA A 126 7.43 -4.54 7.87
CA ALA A 126 6.68 -3.30 8.07
C ALA A 126 7.03 -2.60 9.40
N HIS A 127 7.44 -3.36 10.42
CA HIS A 127 7.86 -2.83 11.72
C HIS A 127 9.15 -1.99 11.67
N GLU A 128 9.96 -2.13 10.61
CA GLU A 128 11.17 -1.32 10.38
C GLU A 128 10.80 0.12 9.96
N GLU A 129 9.62 0.30 9.37
CA GLU A 129 9.18 1.57 8.77
C GLU A 129 8.04 2.20 9.60
N ILE A 130 7.09 1.40 10.09
CA ILE A 130 5.94 1.84 10.88
C ILE A 130 6.23 1.62 12.37
N HIS A 131 6.64 2.70 13.04
CA HIS A 131 7.08 2.66 14.44
C HIS A 131 5.92 2.69 15.44
N GLU A 132 4.82 3.37 15.10
CA GLU A 132 3.63 3.45 15.96
C GLU A 132 2.88 2.11 15.93
N LYS A 133 2.88 1.39 17.06
CA LYS A 133 2.40 0.00 17.13
C LYS A 133 0.92 -0.15 16.80
N GLY A 134 0.08 0.81 17.18
CA GLY A 134 -1.34 0.80 16.82
C GLY A 134 -1.54 0.82 15.31
N MET A 135 -0.89 1.77 14.63
CA MET A 135 -0.88 1.90 13.17
C MET A 135 -0.25 0.69 12.47
N LEU A 136 0.85 0.14 13.00
CA LEU A 136 1.46 -1.07 12.44
C LEU A 136 0.48 -2.24 12.46
N ILE A 137 -0.18 -2.50 13.59
CA ILE A 137 -1.12 -3.62 13.70
C ILE A 137 -2.35 -3.37 12.81
N GLU A 138 -2.88 -2.14 12.79
CA GLU A 138 -3.98 -1.75 11.90
C GLU A 138 -3.63 -1.93 10.42
N PHE A 139 -2.43 -1.50 10.01
CA PHE A 139 -1.89 -1.74 8.68
C PHE A 139 -1.89 -3.23 8.36
N LEU A 140 -1.36 -4.07 9.26
CA LEU A 140 -1.26 -5.52 9.07
C LEU A 140 -2.64 -6.22 9.01
N ILE A 141 -3.64 -5.76 9.78
CA ILE A 141 -5.01 -6.31 9.75
C ILE A 141 -5.62 -6.19 8.35
N HIS A 142 -5.31 -5.12 7.62
CA HIS A 142 -5.80 -4.92 6.26
C HIS A 142 -5.03 -5.70 5.19
N ARG A 143 -3.93 -6.39 5.55
CA ARG A 143 -3.10 -7.13 4.59
C ARG A 143 -3.55 -8.57 4.40
N THR A 144 -3.55 -9.01 3.15
CA THR A 144 -3.95 -10.37 2.78
C THR A 144 -2.96 -11.40 3.33
N GLY A 145 -3.47 -12.46 3.97
CA GLY A 145 -2.67 -13.58 4.47
C GLY A 145 -1.82 -13.30 5.72
N GLN A 146 -2.01 -12.16 6.39
CA GLN A 146 -1.14 -11.75 7.52
C GLN A 146 -1.68 -12.10 8.92
N LYS A 147 -2.67 -13.00 9.05
CA LYS A 147 -3.31 -13.33 10.33
C LYS A 147 -2.31 -13.68 11.43
N GLN A 148 -1.33 -14.54 11.12
CA GLN A 148 -0.31 -14.95 12.09
C GLN A 148 0.54 -13.75 12.55
N LEU A 149 1.03 -12.96 11.60
CA LEU A 149 1.86 -11.78 11.88
C LEU A 149 1.09 -10.72 12.69
N VAL A 150 -0.19 -10.52 12.42
CA VAL A 150 -1.08 -9.63 13.21
C VAL A 150 -1.13 -10.09 14.67
N LEU A 151 -1.40 -11.38 14.90
CA LEU A 151 -1.53 -11.93 16.25
C LEU A 151 -0.21 -11.89 17.02
N GLU A 152 0.90 -12.23 16.37
CA GLU A 152 2.24 -12.16 16.97
C GLU A 152 2.59 -10.72 17.35
N THR A 153 2.38 -9.76 16.44
CA THR A 153 2.69 -8.34 16.68
C THR A 153 1.81 -7.75 17.78
N LEU A 154 0.51 -8.07 17.79
CA LEU A 154 -0.43 -7.63 18.83
C LEU A 154 -0.05 -8.21 20.20
N LEU A 155 0.22 -9.52 20.27
CA LEU A 155 0.61 -10.18 21.52
C LEU A 155 1.90 -9.60 22.09
N ALA A 156 2.91 -9.38 21.24
CA ALA A 156 4.16 -8.74 21.64
C ALA A 156 3.92 -7.32 22.19
N SER A 157 3.11 -6.51 21.49
CA SER A 157 2.81 -5.13 21.89
C SER A 157 2.01 -5.06 23.20
N LEU A 158 1.09 -6.02 23.43
CA LEU A 158 0.34 -6.14 24.68
C LEU A 158 1.25 -6.50 25.85
N LYS A 159 2.15 -7.48 25.67
CA LYS A 159 3.12 -7.89 26.70
C LYS A 159 4.06 -6.74 27.06
N ALA A 160 4.51 -5.99 26.06
CA ALA A 160 5.38 -4.83 26.23
C ALA A 160 4.64 -3.57 26.72
N LYS A 161 3.31 -3.61 26.86
CA LYS A 161 2.46 -2.48 27.25
C LYS A 161 2.63 -1.25 26.34
N GLU A 162 2.86 -1.47 25.06
CA GLU A 162 3.07 -0.42 24.04
C GLU A 162 1.75 0.20 23.55
N LEU A 163 0.61 -0.40 23.89
CA LEU A 163 -0.71 0.01 23.42
C LEU A 163 -1.56 0.62 24.54
N ARG A 164 -2.24 1.72 24.23
CA ARG A 164 -3.26 2.30 25.11
C ARG A 164 -4.55 1.49 25.02
N LEU A 165 -5.36 1.47 26.09
CA LEU A 165 -6.67 0.78 26.12
C LEU A 165 -7.59 1.17 24.95
N ARG A 166 -7.59 2.45 24.55
CA ARG A 166 -8.37 2.91 23.38
C ARG A 166 -7.88 2.28 22.07
N GLN A 167 -6.57 2.11 21.90
CA GLN A 167 -6.00 1.44 20.73
C GLN A 167 -6.33 -0.04 20.76
N ILE A 168 -6.21 -0.69 21.91
CA ILE A 168 -6.55 -2.11 22.09
C ILE A 168 -8.01 -2.35 21.68
N ARG A 169 -8.96 -1.54 22.19
CA ARG A 169 -10.38 -1.63 21.81
C ARG A 169 -10.55 -1.53 20.29
N LYS A 170 -10.01 -0.48 19.67
CA LYS A 170 -10.08 -0.27 18.22
C LYS A 170 -9.55 -1.47 17.43
N LEU A 171 -8.39 -2.01 17.83
CA LEU A 171 -7.76 -3.14 17.14
C LEU A 171 -8.61 -4.42 17.24
N PHE A 172 -9.23 -4.68 18.39
CA PHE A 172 -10.16 -5.81 18.53
C PHE A 172 -11.41 -5.64 17.68
N ASP A 173 -11.99 -4.43 17.62
CA ASP A 173 -13.13 -4.14 16.75
C ASP A 173 -12.79 -4.44 15.28
N LEU A 174 -11.61 -4.00 14.81
CA LEU A 174 -11.11 -4.27 13.45
C LEU A 174 -10.87 -5.76 13.17
N ILE A 175 -10.30 -6.49 14.14
CA ILE A 175 -10.08 -7.94 14.02
C ILE A 175 -11.43 -8.65 13.86
N VAL A 176 -12.41 -8.32 14.70
CA VAL A 176 -13.74 -8.92 14.63
C VAL A 176 -14.39 -8.62 13.28
N GLU A 177 -14.36 -7.37 12.82
CA GLU A 177 -14.89 -6.97 11.52
C GLU A 177 -14.23 -7.75 10.38
N LYS A 178 -12.90 -7.78 10.32
CA LYS A 178 -12.14 -8.40 9.23
C LYS A 178 -12.29 -9.92 9.18
N PHE A 179 -12.19 -10.58 10.34
CA PHE A 179 -12.08 -12.04 10.40
C PHE A 179 -13.41 -12.76 10.62
N SER A 180 -14.47 -12.10 11.11
CA SER A 180 -15.81 -12.73 11.20
C SER A 180 -16.48 -12.87 9.83
N ILE A 181 -16.22 -11.93 8.90
CA ILE A 181 -16.75 -11.96 7.52
C ILE A 181 -16.06 -13.06 6.68
N SER A 182 -14.82 -13.41 7.02
CA SER A 182 -14.07 -14.46 6.33
C SER A 182 -14.68 -15.86 6.55
N SER A 183 -15.40 -16.08 7.66
CA SER A 183 -16.10 -17.34 7.96
C SER A 183 -17.45 -17.50 7.25
N SER A 184 -18.13 -16.41 6.85
CA SER A 184 -19.45 -16.48 6.23
C SER A 184 -19.42 -16.73 4.71
N THR A 185 -18.27 -16.60 4.06
CA THR A 185 -18.11 -16.82 2.60
C THR A 185 -17.80 -18.26 2.23
N VAL A 186 -17.55 -19.15 3.22
CA VAL A 186 -17.23 -20.57 2.99
C VAL A 186 -18.49 -21.46 3.02
N SER A 187 -19.66 -20.97 3.45
CA SER A 187 -20.88 -21.79 3.61
C SER A 187 -21.84 -21.82 2.42
N ASN A 188 -21.52 -21.18 1.28
CA ASN A 188 -22.37 -21.20 0.08
C ASN A 188 -21.60 -21.82 -1.09
N GLY A 189 -21.42 -23.14 -1.05
CA GLY A 189 -21.11 -23.96 -2.22
C GLY A 189 -22.22 -24.99 -2.41
N PRO A 190 -22.80 -25.14 -3.63
CA PRO A 190 -23.73 -26.22 -3.94
C PRO A 190 -23.07 -27.60 -3.91
#